data_AF-A0A6B3HF53-F1
#
_entry.id   AF-A0A6B3HF53-F1
#
_cell.length_a   1.000
_cell.length_b   1.000
_cell.length_c   1.000
_cell.angle_alpha   90.00
_cell.angle_beta   90.00
_cell.angle_gamma   90.00
#
_symmetry.space_group_name_H-M   'P 1'
#
loop_
_entity.id
_entity.type
_entity.pdbx_description
1 polymer ?
#
loop_
_entity_poly.entity_id
_entity_poly.type
_entity_poly.pdbx_seq_one_letter_code
_entity_poly.pdbx_strand_id
1 'polypeptide(L)'
;DDLIIEVDKDGLGAATTRQRGLEKVTTEWVAFLDSDDWMYPEHLKVLSAGARAHKATYVFSYYMVHRRDGTPWPEIDPLGHFGKAWNPAAPHQTTITTLVRTDIAQRVGFTDPPPDSTVGGHRGGEDWHFTIGCRDVGARIVHIPRRTWAWVHHGLNSSGLPDRGDAAIR
;
A
#
# COMPACT_ATOMS: atom_id res chain seq x y z
N ASP A 1 2.97 10.83 -16.99
CA ASP A 1 2.35 10.38 -15.74
C ASP A 1 0.86 10.23 -15.99
N ASP A 2 0.31 9.07 -15.65
CA ASP A 2 -1.11 8.77 -15.80
C ASP A 2 -1.73 8.67 -14.41
N LEU A 3 -2.93 9.23 -14.22
CA LEU A 3 -3.71 9.11 -12.99
C LEU A 3 -4.93 8.24 -13.27
N ILE A 4 -5.05 7.14 -12.55
CA ILE A 4 -6.18 6.20 -12.63
C ILE A 4 -6.95 6.29 -11.32
N ILE A 5 -8.27 6.49 -11.40
CA ILE A 5 -9.16 6.57 -10.25
C ILE A 5 -10.21 5.47 -10.40
N GLU A 6 -10.19 4.50 -9.49
CA GLU A 6 -11.22 3.47 -9.36
C GLU A 6 -12.10 3.76 -8.15
N VAL A 7 -13.41 3.60 -8.32
CA VAL A 7 -14.38 3.76 -7.24
C VAL A 7 -15.13 2.45 -7.07
N ASP A 8 -15.21 1.97 -5.84
CA ASP A 8 -15.96 0.76 -5.51
C ASP A 8 -17.46 1.05 -5.40
N LYS A 9 -18.15 1.10 -6.54
CA LYS A 9 -19.58 1.44 -6.58
C LYS A 9 -20.48 0.32 -6.06
N ASP A 10 -20.00 -0.92 -6.12
CA ASP A 10 -20.79 -2.12 -5.86
C ASP A 10 -20.41 -2.80 -4.53
N GLY A 11 -19.51 -2.19 -3.75
CA GLY A 11 -19.05 -2.74 -2.47
C GLY A 11 -18.30 -4.07 -2.64
N LEU A 12 -17.42 -4.17 -3.63
CA LEU A 12 -16.61 -5.36 -3.92
C LEU A 12 -15.26 -5.36 -3.21
N GLY A 13 -14.96 -4.31 -2.44
CA GLY A 13 -13.75 -4.20 -1.64
C GLY A 13 -12.54 -3.71 -2.40
N ALA A 14 -11.45 -3.52 -1.64
CA ALA A 14 -10.26 -2.87 -2.15
C ALA A 14 -9.46 -3.76 -3.10
N ALA A 15 -9.48 -5.09 -2.92
CA ALA A 15 -8.80 -6.03 -3.82
C ALA A 15 -9.32 -5.90 -5.26
N THR A 16 -10.63 -6.06 -5.44
CA THR A 16 -11.29 -5.93 -6.75
C THR A 16 -11.07 -4.55 -7.35
N THR A 17 -11.16 -3.50 -6.53
CA THR A 17 -11.02 -2.11 -6.98
C THR A 17 -9.61 -1.78 -7.44
N ARG A 18 -8.58 -2.23 -6.69
CA ARG A 18 -7.18 -2.07 -7.10
C ARG A 18 -6.83 -2.92 -8.32
N GLN A 19 -7.39 -4.13 -8.44
CA GLN A 19 -7.20 -4.96 -9.62
C GLN A 19 -7.68 -4.27 -10.90
N ARG A 20 -8.90 -3.71 -10.92
CA ARG A 20 -9.43 -2.95 -12.06
C ARG A 20 -8.55 -1.75 -12.43
N GLY A 21 -7.99 -1.07 -11.42
CA GLY A 21 -7.09 0.06 -11.64
C GLY A 21 -5.76 -0.39 -12.24
N LEU A 22 -5.18 -1.47 -11.71
CA LEU A 22 -3.92 -2.04 -12.14
C LEU A 22 -3.95 -2.54 -13.59
N GLU A 23 -5.08 -3.10 -14.03
CA GLU A 23 -5.31 -3.52 -15.42
C GLU A 23 -5.23 -2.38 -16.44
N LYS A 24 -5.44 -1.14 -16.00
CA LYS A 24 -5.38 0.06 -16.85
C LYS A 24 -3.99 0.69 -16.92
N VAL A 25 -3.05 0.24 -16.09
CA VAL A 25 -1.70 0.84 -16.01
C VAL A 25 -0.87 0.45 -17.24
N THR A 26 -0.28 1.45 -17.89
CA THR A 26 0.63 1.26 -19.04
C THR A 26 2.05 1.80 -18.79
N THR A 27 2.26 2.53 -17.70
CA THR A 27 3.56 3.08 -17.29
C THR A 27 4.49 1.98 -16.78
N GLU A 28 5.81 2.21 -16.80
CA GLU A 28 6.81 1.25 -16.30
C GLU A 28 6.67 0.97 -14.78
N TRP A 29 6.17 1.96 -14.05
CA TRP A 29 5.98 1.90 -12.59
C TRP A 29 4.55 2.31 -12.24
N VAL A 30 4.04 1.71 -11.16
CA VAL A 30 2.75 2.02 -10.57
C VAL A 30 2.93 2.41 -9.11
N ALA A 31 2.16 3.40 -8.66
CA ALA A 31 2.01 3.72 -7.25
C ALA A 31 0.53 3.67 -6.85
N PHE A 32 0.28 3.31 -5.59
CA PHE A 32 -1.08 3.19 -5.05
C PHE A 32 -1.28 4.20 -3.92
N LEU A 33 -2.53 4.66 -3.77
CA LEU A 33 -2.95 5.57 -2.70
C LEU A 33 -4.42 5.31 -2.39
N ASP A 34 -4.76 5.20 -1.11
CA ASP A 34 -6.14 5.07 -0.67
C ASP A 34 -6.86 6.44 -0.69
N SER A 35 -8.19 6.42 -0.79
CA SER A 35 -9.02 7.61 -1.06
C SER A 35 -9.01 8.64 0.07
N ASP A 36 -8.68 8.21 1.29
CA ASP A 36 -8.64 9.01 2.51
C ASP A 36 -7.22 9.41 2.93
N ASP A 37 -6.20 9.01 2.17
CA ASP A 37 -4.79 9.31 2.43
C ASP A 37 -4.22 10.36 1.46
N TRP A 38 -3.01 10.85 1.73
CA TRP A 38 -2.28 11.69 0.77
C TRP A 38 -0.77 11.50 0.79
N MET A 39 -0.15 11.65 -0.37
CA MET A 39 1.30 11.72 -0.51
C MET A 39 1.82 13.10 -0.15
N TYR A 40 2.97 13.17 0.52
CA TYR A 40 3.70 14.44 0.63
C TYR A 40 4.38 14.77 -0.71
N PRO A 41 4.69 16.06 -0.99
CA PRO A 41 5.22 16.48 -2.29
C PRO A 41 6.48 15.71 -2.74
N GLU A 42 7.29 15.21 -1.80
CA GLU A 42 8.50 14.45 -2.11
C GLU A 42 8.32 12.94 -2.30
N HIS A 43 7.14 12.38 -2.02
CA HIS A 43 6.92 10.93 -1.92
C HIS A 43 7.48 10.14 -3.11
N LEU A 44 6.98 10.43 -4.32
CA LEU A 44 7.38 9.73 -5.54
C LEU A 44 8.85 9.97 -5.89
N LYS A 45 9.37 11.18 -5.61
CA LYS A 45 10.81 11.49 -5.79
C LYS A 45 11.68 10.62 -4.89
N VAL A 46 11.27 10.45 -3.62
CA VAL A 46 11.98 9.62 -2.64
C VAL A 46 11.95 8.14 -3.05
N LEU A 47 10.78 7.62 -3.42
CA LEU A 47 10.65 6.23 -3.83
C LEU A 47 11.41 5.94 -5.13
N SER A 48 11.31 6.82 -6.13
CA SER A 48 12.02 6.68 -7.41
C SER A 48 13.55 6.73 -7.22
N ALA A 49 14.05 7.66 -6.39
CA ALA A 49 15.47 7.72 -6.05
C ALA A 49 15.92 6.45 -5.30
N GLY A 50 15.11 5.95 -4.37
CA GLY A 50 15.36 4.69 -3.66
C GLY A 50 15.40 3.48 -4.60
N ALA A 51 14.46 3.39 -5.54
CA ALA A 51 14.42 2.34 -6.55
C ALA A 51 15.73 2.28 -7.33
N ARG A 52 16.19 3.43 -7.83
CA ARG A 52 17.45 3.54 -8.59
C ARG A 52 18.67 3.20 -7.74
N ALA A 53 18.80 3.81 -6.56
CA ALA A 53 19.96 3.66 -5.69
C ALA A 53 20.15 2.21 -5.22
N HIS A 54 19.05 1.52 -4.92
CA HIS A 54 19.09 0.15 -4.43
C HIS A 54 18.86 -0.91 -5.51
N LYS A 55 18.67 -0.51 -6.78
CA LYS A 55 18.24 -1.39 -7.89
C LYS A 55 16.98 -2.19 -7.53
N ALA A 56 16.10 -1.59 -6.74
CA ALA A 56 14.86 -2.22 -6.29
C ALA A 56 13.81 -2.21 -7.39
N THR A 57 12.86 -3.16 -7.32
CA THR A 57 11.70 -3.25 -8.24
C THR A 57 10.37 -3.06 -7.50
N TYR A 58 10.43 -2.93 -6.18
CA TYR A 58 9.34 -2.59 -5.30
C TYR A 58 9.94 -1.74 -4.19
N VAL A 59 9.39 -0.55 -3.95
CA VAL A 59 9.86 0.35 -2.91
C VAL A 59 8.68 0.84 -2.10
N PHE A 60 8.83 0.85 -0.78
CA PHE A 60 7.91 1.51 0.11
C PHE A 60 8.65 2.48 1.03
N SER A 61 7.91 3.47 1.51
CA SER A 61 8.35 4.37 2.57
C SER A 61 7.39 4.20 3.74
N TYR A 62 7.38 5.14 4.68
CA TYR A 62 6.52 5.05 5.86
C TYR A 62 5.49 6.18 5.91
N TYR A 63 4.39 5.94 6.61
CA TYR A 63 3.38 6.96 6.87
C TYR A 63 3.75 7.85 8.05
N MET A 64 3.13 9.02 8.12
CA MET A 64 2.80 9.71 9.36
C MET A 64 1.32 9.48 9.64
N VAL A 65 0.95 9.19 10.88
CA VAL A 65 -0.47 9.13 11.24
C VAL A 65 -1.03 10.55 11.27
N HIS A 66 -2.18 10.78 10.65
CA HIS A 66 -2.93 12.01 10.76
C HIS A 66 -4.31 11.74 11.33
N ARG A 67 -4.84 12.70 12.10
CA ARG A 67 -6.24 12.72 12.50
C ARG A 67 -7.11 13.15 11.32
N ARG A 68 -8.42 12.94 11.45
CA ARG A 68 -9.42 13.34 10.45
C ARG A 68 -9.37 14.84 10.09
N ASP A 69 -8.98 15.69 11.03
CA ASP A 69 -8.83 17.13 10.82
C ASP A 69 -7.49 17.52 10.13
N GLY A 70 -6.68 16.52 9.75
CA GLY A 70 -5.38 16.71 9.12
C GLY A 70 -4.22 16.91 10.11
N THR A 71 -4.48 16.98 11.42
CA THR A 71 -3.42 17.17 12.42
C THR A 71 -2.51 15.93 12.47
N PRO A 72 -1.18 16.08 12.34
CA PRO A 72 -0.25 14.97 12.48
C PRO A 72 -0.27 14.41 13.91
N TRP A 73 -0.13 13.10 14.03
CA TRP A 73 -0.10 12.37 15.29
C TRP A 73 1.15 11.46 15.36
N PRO A 74 2.35 12.05 15.54
CA PRO A 74 3.63 11.37 15.34
C PRO A 74 3.95 10.32 16.41
N GLU A 75 3.28 10.34 17.56
CA GLU A 75 3.48 9.38 18.66
C GLU A 75 2.90 8.00 18.36
N ILE A 76 2.09 7.88 17.31
CA ILE A 76 1.42 6.63 16.94
C ILE A 76 2.13 5.96 15.77
N ASP A 77 2.46 4.68 15.96
CA ASP A 77 3.02 3.82 14.93
C ASP A 77 2.42 2.41 15.09
N PRO A 78 1.24 2.14 14.50
CA PRO A 78 0.51 0.89 14.74
C PRO A 78 1.26 -0.35 14.26
N LEU A 79 2.07 -0.22 13.20
CA LEU A 79 2.90 -1.33 12.73
C LEU A 79 4.22 -1.43 13.51
N GLY A 80 4.76 -0.31 14.00
CA GLY A 80 6.04 -0.31 14.72
C GLY A 80 7.21 -0.78 13.85
N HIS A 81 7.17 -0.52 12.55
CA HIS A 81 8.14 -0.98 11.57
C HIS A 81 8.93 0.17 10.92
N PHE A 82 8.77 1.41 11.40
CA PHE A 82 9.57 2.52 10.90
C PHE A 82 11.06 2.24 11.06
N GLY A 83 11.84 2.42 9.99
CA GLY A 83 13.28 2.11 9.98
C GLY A 83 13.63 0.63 9.84
N LYS A 84 12.67 -0.30 9.97
CA LYS A 84 12.94 -1.74 9.87
C LYS A 84 13.19 -2.14 8.41
N ALA A 85 14.36 -2.69 8.11
CA ALA A 85 14.67 -3.19 6.77
C ALA A 85 13.76 -4.38 6.40
N TRP A 86 13.33 -4.45 5.14
CA TRP A 86 12.60 -5.60 4.62
C TRP A 86 13.47 -6.87 4.66
N ASN A 87 12.91 -7.96 5.17
CA ASN A 87 13.55 -9.27 5.19
C ASN A 87 12.64 -10.28 4.45
N PRO A 88 13.03 -10.79 3.27
CA PRO A 88 12.18 -11.72 2.52
C PRO A 88 11.96 -13.06 3.23
N ALA A 89 12.89 -13.49 4.10
CA ALA A 89 12.78 -14.73 4.88
C ALA A 89 11.92 -14.58 6.14
N ALA A 90 11.70 -13.35 6.60
CA ALA A 90 10.85 -13.03 7.75
C ALA A 90 10.11 -11.72 7.47
N PRO A 91 9.15 -11.72 6.51
CA PRO A 91 8.47 -10.52 6.08
C PRO A 91 7.64 -9.93 7.21
N HIS A 92 7.50 -8.61 7.20
CA HIS A 92 6.66 -7.86 8.14
C HIS A 92 5.66 -7.02 7.36
N GLN A 93 4.53 -6.67 7.97
CA GLN A 93 3.47 -5.96 7.25
C GLN A 93 3.94 -4.58 6.78
N THR A 94 3.51 -4.19 5.59
CA THR A 94 3.58 -2.81 5.08
C THR A 94 2.17 -2.41 4.65
N THR A 95 2.02 -1.17 4.20
CA THR A 95 0.78 -0.67 3.60
C THR A 95 0.87 -0.71 2.07
N ILE A 96 -0.25 -0.45 1.40
CA ILE A 96 -0.34 -0.44 -0.06
C ILE A 96 0.40 0.74 -0.72
N THR A 97 0.64 1.84 0.00
CA THR A 97 1.27 3.07 -0.51
C THR A 97 2.74 2.85 -0.86
N THR A 98 2.94 2.37 -2.09
CA THR A 98 4.19 1.78 -2.60
C THR A 98 4.46 2.26 -4.02
N LEU A 99 5.69 2.02 -4.51
CA LEU A 99 6.08 2.20 -5.91
C LEU A 99 6.64 0.87 -6.42
N VAL A 100 5.97 0.26 -7.39
CA VAL A 100 6.28 -1.10 -7.87
C VAL A 100 6.41 -1.09 -9.38
N ARG A 101 7.31 -1.92 -9.90
CA ARG A 101 7.42 -2.20 -11.32
C ARG A 101 6.09 -2.77 -11.84
N THR A 102 5.53 -2.18 -12.88
CA THR A 102 4.18 -2.51 -13.37
C THR A 102 4.10 -3.96 -13.84
N ASP A 103 5.13 -4.48 -14.50
CA ASP A 103 5.20 -5.87 -14.94
C ASP A 103 5.11 -6.87 -13.76
N ILE A 104 5.77 -6.57 -12.64
CA ILE A 104 5.67 -7.35 -11.39
C ILE A 104 4.28 -7.21 -10.79
N ALA A 105 3.78 -5.98 -10.65
CA ALA A 105 2.47 -5.73 -10.06
C ALA A 105 1.37 -6.46 -10.83
N GLN A 106 1.32 -6.34 -12.16
CA GLN A 106 0.34 -7.01 -13.03
C GLN A 106 0.48 -8.53 -13.03
N ARG A 107 1.70 -9.06 -12.90
CA ARG A 107 1.93 -10.51 -12.78
C ARG A 107 1.33 -11.09 -11.50
N VAL A 108 1.30 -10.31 -10.42
CA VAL A 108 0.78 -10.73 -9.11
C VAL A 108 -0.71 -10.45 -8.99
N GLY A 109 -1.15 -9.25 -9.35
CA GLY A 109 -2.54 -8.81 -9.24
C GLY A 109 -3.03 -8.67 -7.78
N PHE A 110 -4.28 -8.28 -7.62
CA PHE A 110 -4.98 -8.27 -6.34
C PHE A 110 -6.11 -9.29 -6.35
N THR A 111 -6.21 -10.05 -5.26
CA THR A 111 -7.30 -11.00 -5.00
C THR A 111 -7.75 -10.86 -3.56
N ASP A 112 -8.97 -11.30 -3.27
CA ASP A 112 -9.43 -11.33 -1.88
C ASP A 112 -8.54 -12.27 -1.05
N PRO A 113 -8.06 -11.80 0.12
CA PRO A 113 -7.24 -12.62 0.99
C PRO A 113 -8.10 -13.67 1.70
N PRO A 114 -7.50 -14.78 2.19
CA PRO A 114 -8.20 -15.71 3.07
C PRO A 114 -8.85 -14.97 4.26
N PRO A 115 -10.11 -15.26 4.62
CA PRO A 115 -10.84 -14.51 5.64
C PRO A 115 -10.16 -14.48 7.03
N ASP A 116 -9.41 -15.51 7.35
CA ASP A 116 -8.68 -15.71 8.61
C ASP A 116 -7.19 -15.37 8.50
N SER A 117 -6.76 -14.77 7.37
CA SER A 117 -5.37 -14.39 7.19
C SER A 117 -4.94 -13.35 8.21
N THR A 118 -3.85 -13.64 8.92
CA THR A 118 -3.26 -12.73 9.90
C THR A 118 -1.75 -12.66 9.75
N VAL A 119 -1.20 -11.49 10.07
CA VAL A 119 0.25 -11.23 10.13
C VAL A 119 0.50 -10.31 11.33
N GLY A 120 1.40 -10.72 12.23
CA GLY A 120 1.75 -9.92 13.41
C GLY A 120 0.56 -9.59 14.33
N GLY A 121 -0.51 -10.41 14.33
CA GLY A 121 -1.73 -10.15 15.10
C GLY A 121 -2.73 -9.20 14.43
N HIS A 122 -2.44 -8.73 13.21
CA HIS A 122 -3.32 -7.90 12.39
C HIS A 122 -3.90 -8.69 11.21
N ARG A 123 -4.95 -8.18 10.58
CA ARG A 123 -5.51 -8.74 9.34
C ARG A 123 -4.42 -8.72 8.25
N GLY A 124 -4.18 -9.88 7.64
CA GLY A 124 -3.41 -10.00 6.40
C GLY A 124 -4.29 -9.64 5.21
N GLY A 125 -4.36 -8.34 4.90
CA GLY A 125 -5.17 -7.82 3.81
C GLY A 125 -4.63 -8.17 2.42
N GLU A 126 -5.36 -7.76 1.40
CA GLU A 126 -4.98 -7.86 -0.01
C GLU A 126 -3.62 -7.18 -0.31
N ASP A 127 -3.27 -6.13 0.43
CA ASP A 127 -1.99 -5.42 0.34
C ASP A 127 -0.81 -6.25 0.86
N TRP A 128 -1.01 -6.99 1.95
CA TRP A 128 -0.07 -7.98 2.46
C TRP A 128 0.17 -9.08 1.43
N HIS A 129 -0.91 -9.70 0.93
CA HIS A 129 -0.81 -10.78 -0.05
C HIS A 129 -0.19 -10.31 -1.37
N PHE A 130 -0.50 -9.09 -1.83
CA PHE A 130 0.16 -8.47 -2.97
C PHE A 130 1.67 -8.32 -2.76
N THR A 131 2.09 -7.83 -1.58
CA THR A 131 3.50 -7.65 -1.24
C THR A 131 4.25 -8.99 -1.20
N ILE A 132 3.61 -10.01 -0.62
CA ILE A 132 4.13 -11.38 -0.57
C ILE A 132 4.21 -12.00 -1.96
N GLY A 133 3.19 -11.83 -2.80
CA GLY A 133 3.21 -12.29 -4.19
C GLY A 133 4.32 -11.62 -5.00
N CYS A 134 4.54 -10.31 -4.80
CA CYS A 134 5.66 -9.58 -5.42
C CYS A 134 7.01 -10.19 -5.02
N ARG A 135 7.21 -10.47 -3.72
CA ARG A 135 8.41 -11.18 -3.23
C ARG A 135 8.57 -12.52 -3.95
N ASP A 136 7.50 -13.30 -4.07
CA ASP A 136 7.54 -14.67 -4.60
C ASP A 136 7.86 -14.73 -6.10
N VAL A 137 7.51 -13.68 -6.86
CA VAL A 137 7.93 -13.54 -8.26
C VAL A 137 9.30 -12.87 -8.43
N GLY A 138 10.02 -12.65 -7.33
CA GLY A 138 11.41 -12.17 -7.33
C GLY A 138 11.59 -10.66 -7.20
N ALA A 139 10.58 -9.92 -6.71
CA ALA A 139 10.74 -8.49 -6.49
C ALA A 139 11.84 -8.19 -5.48
N ARG A 140 12.69 -7.22 -5.81
CA ARG A 140 13.66 -6.65 -4.86
C ARG A 140 12.96 -5.53 -4.09
N ILE A 141 12.41 -5.90 -2.94
CA ILE A 141 11.65 -5.02 -2.05
C ILE A 141 12.61 -4.24 -1.13
N VAL A 142 12.45 -2.92 -1.07
CA VAL A 142 13.26 -2.03 -0.21
C VAL A 142 12.37 -1.05 0.55
N HIS A 143 12.64 -0.92 1.84
CA HIS A 143 12.12 0.15 2.69
C HIS A 143 13.04 1.37 2.62
N ILE A 144 12.49 2.53 2.28
CA ILE A 144 13.15 3.83 2.45
C ILE A 144 12.63 4.46 3.76
N PRO A 145 13.46 4.56 4.81
CA PRO A 145 13.00 4.91 6.16
C PRO A 145 12.74 6.41 6.31
N ARG A 146 11.76 6.90 5.56
CA ARG A 146 11.28 8.29 5.56
C ARG A 146 9.76 8.28 5.65
N ARG A 147 9.21 9.17 6.48
CA ARG A 147 7.77 9.43 6.51
C ARG A 147 7.44 10.37 5.36
N THR A 148 6.77 9.88 4.31
CA THR A 148 6.54 10.66 3.07
C THR A 148 5.10 10.66 2.58
N TRP A 149 4.19 10.13 3.37
CA TRP A 149 2.76 10.17 3.10
C TRP A 149 2.00 10.15 4.43
N ALA A 150 0.76 10.63 4.40
CA ALA A 150 -0.14 10.64 5.54
C ALA A 150 -1.08 9.45 5.46
N TRP A 151 -1.20 8.74 6.58
CA TRP A 151 -2.26 7.78 6.79
C TRP A 151 -3.31 8.39 7.73
N VAL A 152 -4.53 8.58 7.25
CA VAL A 152 -5.59 9.20 8.06
C VAL A 152 -6.26 8.14 8.92
N HIS A 153 -6.03 8.23 10.22
CA HIS A 153 -6.65 7.33 11.18
C HIS A 153 -7.90 7.98 11.75
N HIS A 154 -9.07 7.57 11.25
CA HIS A 154 -10.37 8.14 11.66
C HIS A 154 -11.32 7.12 12.29
N GLY A 155 -10.85 5.90 12.55
CA GLY A 155 -11.62 4.85 13.25
C GLY A 155 -12.68 4.17 12.39
N LEU A 156 -12.89 4.64 11.15
CA LEU A 156 -13.72 4.02 10.14
C LEU A 156 -12.86 3.50 8.98
N ASN A 157 -11.65 3.02 9.24
CA ASN A 157 -10.78 2.55 8.17
C ASN A 157 -11.35 1.25 7.57
N SER A 158 -11.44 1.18 6.23
CA SER A 158 -11.99 -0.01 5.56
C SER A 158 -11.19 -1.27 5.87
N SER A 159 -9.88 -1.11 6.12
CA SER A 159 -8.93 -2.23 6.23
C SER A 159 -9.00 -3.15 5.00
N GLY A 160 -9.37 -2.60 3.84
CA GLY A 160 -9.57 -3.33 2.58
C GLY A 160 -10.90 -4.07 2.44
N LEU A 161 -11.78 -4.02 3.45
CA LEU A 161 -13.04 -4.77 3.48
C LEU A 161 -14.21 -3.99 2.85
N PRO A 162 -15.13 -4.69 2.14
CA PRO A 162 -16.26 -4.07 1.44
C PRO A 162 -17.33 -3.46 2.36
N ASP A 163 -17.36 -3.83 3.64
CA ASP A 163 -18.41 -3.45 4.60
C ASP A 163 -17.94 -2.39 5.62
N ARG A 164 -16.80 -1.73 5.37
CA ARG A 164 -16.17 -0.77 6.29
C ARG A 164 -15.72 0.49 5.59
N GLY A 165 -15.66 1.58 6.36
CA GLY A 165 -15.15 2.87 5.87
C GLY A 165 -15.96 3.48 4.74
N ASP A 166 -15.27 4.00 3.73
CA ASP A 166 -15.89 4.57 2.53
C ASP A 166 -16.60 3.50 1.66
N ALA A 167 -16.25 2.23 1.84
CA ALA A 167 -16.92 1.09 1.19
C ALA A 167 -18.20 0.63 1.90
N ALA A 168 -18.41 1.00 3.18
CA ALA A 168 -19.65 0.70 3.91
C ALA A 168 -20.82 1.50 3.31
N ILE A 169 -21.48 0.88 2.32
CA ILE A 169 -22.67 1.26 1.55
C ILE A 169 -23.35 2.59 1.96
N ARG A 170 -23.46 3.46 0.94
CA ARG A 170 -24.48 4.51 0.79
C ARG A 170 -25.85 3.92 0.45
#